data_AF-A0A928VWY5-F1
#
_entry.id   AF-A0A928VWY5-F1
#
_cell.length_a   1.000
_cell.length_b   1.000
_cell.length_c   1.000
_cell.angle_alpha   90.00
_cell.angle_beta   90.00
_cell.angle_gamma   90.00
#
_symmetry.space_group_name_H-M   'P 1'
#
loop_
_entity.id
_entity.type
_entity.pdbx_description
1 polymer ?
#
loop_
_entity_poly.entity_id
_entity_poly.type
_entity_poly.pdbx_seq_one_letter_code
_entity_poly.pdbx_strand_id
1 'polypeptide(L)'
;AAGLSSDLLERAADVQIKEGRKLILVPRETPLSLIHLRNLTALAEAGVRIVPAIPAWYHNPQSIEDLVDFVVARALDGFDIDCVPLTRWKEDTAIAQE
;
A
#
# COMPACT_ATOMS: atom_id res chain seq x y z
N ALA A 1 -7.35 11.69 7.51
CA ALA A 1 -7.05 11.77 8.95
C ALA A 1 -7.97 12.77 9.64
N ALA A 2 -7.94 14.06 9.29
CA ALA A 2 -8.74 15.09 9.95
C ALA A 2 -10.19 15.25 9.44
N GLY A 3 -10.61 14.53 8.39
CA GLY A 3 -12.00 14.57 7.89
C GLY A 3 -12.44 15.90 7.27
N LEU A 4 -11.51 16.69 6.71
CA LEU A 4 -11.80 18.05 6.20
C LEU A 4 -12.79 18.04 5.02
N SER A 5 -12.60 17.13 4.06
CA SER A 5 -13.49 16.94 2.90
C SER A 5 -13.73 18.22 2.09
N SER A 6 -12.66 18.99 1.85
CA SER A 6 -12.70 20.32 1.23
C SER A 6 -12.77 20.30 -0.30
N ASP A 7 -12.36 19.19 -0.94
CA ASP A 7 -12.48 18.97 -2.37
C ASP A 7 -13.03 17.56 -2.70
N LEU A 8 -13.14 17.25 -3.99
CA LEU A 8 -13.67 15.95 -4.44
C LEU A 8 -12.77 14.78 -4.06
N LEU A 9 -11.44 14.95 -4.07
CA LEU A 9 -10.50 13.88 -3.73
C LEU A 9 -10.64 13.51 -2.25
N GLU A 10 -10.63 14.53 -1.39
CA GLU A 10 -10.84 14.37 0.05
C GLU A 10 -12.23 13.80 0.36
N ARG A 11 -13.28 14.31 -0.31
CA ARG A 11 -14.65 13.83 -0.12
C ARG A 11 -14.81 12.38 -0.57
N ALA A 12 -14.22 12.00 -1.70
CA ALA A 12 -14.29 10.63 -2.19
C ALA A 12 -13.64 9.66 -1.20
N ALA A 13 -12.47 10.01 -0.65
CA ALA A 13 -11.80 9.23 0.38
C ALA A 13 -12.65 9.11 1.65
N ASP A 14 -13.22 10.22 2.12
CA ASP A 14 -14.13 10.25 3.27
C ASP A 14 -15.36 9.34 3.07
N VAL A 15 -15.92 9.34 1.87
CA VAL A 15 -17.02 8.44 1.50
C VAL A 15 -16.58 6.97 1.49
N GLN A 16 -15.39 6.63 1.00
CA GLN A 16 -14.92 5.24 1.06
C GLN A 16 -14.78 4.76 2.51
N ILE A 17 -14.23 5.61 3.38
CA ILE A 17 -14.04 5.28 4.80
C ILE A 17 -15.39 5.06 5.49
N LYS A 18 -16.34 6.00 5.36
CA LYS A 18 -17.64 5.88 6.06
C LYS A 18 -18.51 4.73 5.56
N GLU A 19 -18.35 4.32 4.31
CA GLU A 19 -19.08 3.19 3.70
C GLU A 19 -18.35 1.84 3.92
N GLY A 20 -17.24 1.82 4.65
CA GLY A 20 -16.45 0.61 4.88
C GLY A 20 -15.88 0.00 3.59
N ARG A 21 -15.64 0.82 2.57
CA ARG A 21 -15.11 0.38 1.28
C ARG A 21 -13.58 0.41 1.29
N LYS A 22 -12.98 -0.39 0.40
CA LYS A 22 -11.53 -0.47 0.26
C LYS A 22 -10.96 0.91 -0.14
N LEU A 23 -10.06 1.44 0.68
CA LEU A 23 -9.27 2.62 0.37
C LEU A 23 -7.79 2.28 0.59
N ILE A 24 -6.96 2.60 -0.40
CA ILE A 24 -5.52 2.38 -0.37
C ILE A 24 -4.84 3.74 -0.51
N LEU A 25 -3.91 4.04 0.40
CA LEU A 25 -3.10 5.25 0.36
C LEU A 25 -1.64 4.86 0.09
N VAL A 26 -1.03 5.48 -0.92
CA VAL A 26 0.36 5.25 -1.31
C VAL A 26 1.22 6.47 -0.97
N PRO A 27 1.66 6.64 0.29
CA PRO A 27 2.48 7.79 0.66
C PRO A 27 3.91 7.65 0.12
N ARG A 28 4.48 8.76 -0.35
CA ARG A 28 5.89 8.88 -0.73
C ARG A 28 6.48 10.10 -0.02
N GLU A 29 7.16 9.86 1.09
CA GLU A 29 7.88 10.90 1.84
C GLU A 29 9.01 10.26 2.65
N THR A 30 10.12 10.98 2.85
CA THR A 30 11.19 10.59 3.76
C THR A 30 12.08 11.80 4.11
N PRO A 31 12.40 12.06 5.39
CA PRO A 31 11.98 11.32 6.58
C PRO A 31 10.51 11.60 6.96
N LEU A 32 9.89 10.65 7.66
CA LEU A 32 8.54 10.86 8.20
C LEU A 32 8.61 11.62 9.52
N SER A 33 7.90 12.75 9.59
CA SER A 33 7.69 13.46 10.85
C SER A 33 6.69 12.69 11.74
N LEU A 34 6.68 13.00 13.04
CA LEU A 34 5.69 12.43 13.97
C LEU A 34 4.24 12.77 13.56
N ILE A 35 4.03 13.91 12.89
CA ILE A 35 2.71 14.31 12.36
C ILE A 35 2.29 13.34 11.25
N HIS A 36 3.18 13.01 10.33
CA HIS A 36 2.90 12.04 9.26
C HIS A 36 2.53 10.68 9.86
N LEU A 37 3.34 10.19 10.81
CA LEU A 37 3.11 8.90 11.46
C LEU A 37 1.75 8.86 12.17
N ARG A 38 1.41 9.86 12.98
CA ARG A 38 0.10 9.93 13.65
C ARG A 38 -1.07 9.94 12.68
N ASN A 39 -0.95 10.68 11.58
CA ASN A 39 -1.99 10.73 10.55
C ASN A 39 -2.15 9.39 9.82
N LEU A 40 -1.04 8.72 9.49
CA LEU A 40 -1.05 7.41 8.84
C LEU A 40 -1.58 6.32 9.79
N THR A 41 -1.22 6.36 11.07
CA THR A 41 -1.77 5.47 12.10
C THR A 41 -3.28 5.63 12.22
N ALA A 42 -3.79 6.86 12.36
CA ALA A 42 -5.22 7.11 12.49
C ALA A 42 -6.01 6.61 11.25
N LEU A 43 -5.44 6.75 10.05
CA LEU A 43 -6.04 6.21 8.83
C LEU A 43 -6.02 4.67 8.82
N ALA A 44 -4.92 4.05 9.25
CA ALA A 44 -4.82 2.60 9.34
C ALA A 44 -5.82 2.01 10.35
N GLU A 45 -6.00 2.64 11.51
CA GLU A 45 -7.01 2.28 12.51
C GLU A 45 -8.45 2.40 11.95
N ALA A 46 -8.69 3.34 11.04
CA ALA A 46 -9.95 3.49 10.32
C ALA A 46 -10.15 2.49 9.16
N GLY A 47 -9.24 1.53 8.97
CA GLY A 47 -9.34 0.49 7.94
C GLY A 47 -8.74 0.86 6.58
N VAL A 48 -8.07 2.01 6.46
CA VAL A 48 -7.36 2.39 5.23
C VAL A 48 -6.05 1.60 5.12
N ARG A 49 -5.80 0.98 3.96
CA ARG A 49 -4.54 0.27 3.73
C ARG A 49 -3.44 1.25 3.33
N ILE A 50 -2.39 1.32 4.15
CA ILE A 50 -1.22 2.18 3.88
C ILE A 50 -0.16 1.35 3.15
N VAL A 51 0.13 1.69 1.90
CA VAL A 51 1.12 1.02 1.05
C VAL A 51 2.17 2.05 0.64
N PRO A 52 3.17 2.36 1.49
CA PRO A 52 4.15 3.38 1.15
C PRO A 52 4.92 2.98 -0.12
N ALA A 53 5.36 3.98 -0.89
CA ALA A 53 6.13 3.78 -2.12
C ALA A 53 7.59 3.37 -1.81
N ILE A 54 7.74 2.21 -1.17
CA ILE A 54 9.01 1.60 -0.76
C ILE A 54 9.15 0.31 -1.58
N PRO A 55 9.87 0.35 -2.71
CA PRO A 55 10.09 -0.85 -3.52
C PRO A 55 10.99 -1.85 -2.81
N ALA A 56 10.96 -3.12 -3.23
CA ALA A 56 11.82 -4.17 -2.71
C ALA A 56 12.80 -4.67 -3.77
N TRP A 57 13.87 -5.34 -3.32
CA TRP A 57 14.93 -5.87 -4.20
C TRP A 57 15.00 -7.40 -4.26
N TYR A 58 14.17 -8.11 -3.48
CA TYR A 58 14.25 -9.57 -3.39
C TYR A 58 13.94 -10.30 -4.71
N HIS A 59 13.30 -9.63 -5.67
CA HIS A 59 13.01 -10.15 -7.01
C HIS A 59 14.08 -9.76 -8.04
N ASN A 60 15.23 -9.22 -7.59
CA ASN A 60 16.36 -8.83 -8.43
C ASN A 60 15.98 -7.93 -9.63
N PRO A 61 15.36 -6.75 -9.38
CA PRO A 61 14.91 -5.84 -10.44
C PRO A 61 16.09 -5.43 -11.34
N GLN A 62 15.85 -5.38 -12.65
CA GLN A 62 16.84 -4.99 -13.67
C GLN A 62 16.63 -3.56 -14.17
N SER A 63 15.45 -2.99 -13.90
CA SER A 63 15.03 -1.68 -14.37
C SER A 63 14.32 -0.88 -13.26
N ILE A 64 14.10 0.42 -13.51
CA ILE A 64 13.30 1.27 -12.63
C ILE A 64 11.82 0.86 -12.72
N GLU A 65 11.39 0.45 -13.92
CA GLU A 65 10.06 -0.05 -14.20
C GLU A 65 9.74 -1.26 -13.31
N ASP A 66 10.69 -2.18 -13.09
CA ASP A 66 10.50 -3.31 -12.18
C ASP A 66 10.22 -2.86 -10.73
N LEU A 67 10.87 -1.77 -10.27
CA LEU A 67 10.64 -1.19 -8.95
C LEU A 67 9.27 -0.50 -8.85
N VAL A 68 8.83 0.16 -9.92
CA VAL A 68 7.50 0.77 -10.01
C VAL A 68 6.43 -0.32 -9.99
N ASP A 69 6.60 -1.35 -10.81
CA ASP A 69 5.71 -2.51 -10.92
C ASP A 69 5.55 -3.22 -9.58
N PHE A 70 6.64 -3.31 -8.79
CA PHE A 70 6.55 -3.81 -7.42
C PHE A 70 5.55 -3.03 -6.55
N VAL A 71 5.66 -1.69 -6.53
CA VAL A 71 4.77 -0.85 -5.72
C VAL A 71 3.33 -0.89 -6.24
N VAL A 72 3.16 -0.87 -7.57
CA VAL A 72 1.85 -0.98 -8.24
C VAL A 72 1.17 -2.29 -7.84
N ALA A 73 1.86 -3.43 -7.94
CA ALA A 73 1.28 -4.70 -7.56
C ALA A 73 0.89 -4.75 -6.08
N ARG A 74 1.72 -4.20 -5.18
CA ARG A 74 1.38 -4.14 -3.74
C ARG A 74 0.16 -3.28 -3.45
N ALA A 75 -0.05 -2.22 -4.23
CA ALA A 75 -1.29 -1.44 -4.15
C ALA A 75 -2.48 -2.26 -4.69
N LEU A 76 -2.32 -2.93 -5.83
CA LEU A 76 -3.39 -3.70 -6.47
C LEU A 76 -3.75 -4.99 -5.72
N ASP A 77 -2.82 -5.58 -4.97
CA ASP A 77 -3.05 -6.67 -4.01
C ASP A 77 -4.17 -6.31 -3.01
N GLY A 78 -4.34 -5.03 -2.66
CA GLY A 78 -5.45 -4.60 -1.79
C GLY A 78 -6.82 -4.57 -2.45
N PHE A 79 -6.87 -4.54 -3.77
CA PHE A 79 -8.09 -4.65 -4.54
C PHE A 79 -8.37 -6.07 -5.05
N ASP A 80 -7.54 -7.06 -4.68
CA ASP A 80 -7.59 -8.43 -5.20
C ASP A 80 -7.43 -8.49 -6.74
N ILE A 81 -6.62 -7.58 -7.29
CA ILE A 81 -6.32 -7.49 -8.72
C ILE A 81 -4.91 -8.05 -8.97
N ASP A 82 -4.85 -9.18 -9.67
CA ASP A 82 -3.59 -9.84 -10.05
C ASP A 82 -3.25 -9.55 -11.52
N CYS A 83 -2.53 -8.46 -11.76
CA CYS A 83 -2.19 -8.02 -13.13
C CYS A 83 -0.70 -7.76 -13.37
N VAL A 84 0.13 -7.81 -12.33
CA VAL A 84 1.58 -7.58 -12.44
C VAL A 84 2.30 -8.89 -12.11
N PRO A 85 3.03 -9.49 -13.06
CA PRO A 85 3.76 -10.74 -12.84
C PRO A 85 4.95 -10.50 -11.90
N LEU A 86 4.70 -10.58 -10.59
CA LEU A 86 5.74 -10.53 -9.57
C LEU A 86 6.01 -11.92 -9.01
N THR A 87 7.29 -12.27 -8.94
CA THR A 87 7.74 -13.41 -8.15
C THR A 87 7.54 -13.10 -6.67
N ARG A 88 6.38 -13.47 -6.13
CA ARG A 88 6.10 -13.35 -4.70
C ARG A 88 7.05 -14.25 -3.91
N TRP A 89 7.50 -13.75 -2.76
CA TRP A 89 8.26 -14.56 -1.82
C TRP A 89 7.42 -15.80 -1.45
N LYS A 90 7.99 -16.99 -1.67
CA LYS A 90 7.40 -18.27 -1.25
C LYS A 90 8.27 -18.82 -0.13
N GLU A 91 7.66 -19.30 0.95
CA GLU A 91 8.39 -20.12 1.92
C GLU A 91 8.76 -21.44 1.23
N ASP A 92 10.05 -21.81 1.29
CA ASP A 92 10.52 -23.12 0.87
C ASP A 92 9.88 -24.17 1.78
N THR A 93 8.76 -24.72 1.34
CA THR A 93 8.01 -25.77 2.05
C THR A 93 8.69 -27.14 1.97
N ALA A 94 9.92 -27.21 1.44
CA ALA A 94 10.67 -28.44 1.22
C ALA A 94 11.42 -28.97 2.47
N ILE A 95 11.44 -28.24 3.59
CA ILE A 95 12.23 -28.63 4.79
C ILE A 95 11.35 -29.25 5.90
N ALA A 96 10.03 -29.39 5.71
CA ALA A 96 9.12 -29.94 6.73
C ALA A 96 8.81 -31.45 6.58
N GLN A 97 9.59 -32.19 5.79
CA GLN A 97 9.44 -33.65 5.61
C GLN A 97 10.79 -34.38 5.75
N GLU A 98 11.41 -34.31 6.93
CA GLU A 98 12.39 -35.30 7.41
C GLU A 98 12.14 -35.57 8.91
#